data_AF-A0A434V8H1-F1
#
_entry.id   AF-A0A434V8H1-F1
#
_cell.length_a   1.000
_cell.length_b   1.000
_cell.length_c   1.000
_cell.angle_alpha   90.00
_cell.angle_beta   90.00
_cell.angle_gamma   90.00
#
_symmetry.space_group_name_H-M   'P 1'
#
loop_
_entity.id
_entity.type
_entity.pdbx_description
1 polymer ?
#
loop_
_entity_poly.entity_id
_entity_poly.type
_entity_poly.pdbx_seq_one_letter_code
_entity_poly.pdbx_strand_id
1 'polypeptide(L)'
;YYAIAVKGHDETAAKDPAYKELIEKGVADLDKKAGKGGYRALGWEEQRVALLKEVEKTPFFQAVRGGLVVSLYNQKEVWPIFGYEGESFSKGGYIARGFDDIEWL
;
A
#
# COMPACT_ATOMS: atom_id res chain seq x y z
N TYR A 1 1.61 5.12 11.26
CA TYR A 1 0.83 4.27 10.35
C TYR A 1 1.51 4.09 9.00
N TYR A 2 1.66 5.14 8.17
CA TYR A 2 2.29 4.99 6.84
C TYR A 2 3.75 4.53 6.84
N ALA A 3 4.60 5.03 7.75
CA ALA A 3 5.98 4.59 7.86
C ALA A 3 6.11 3.09 8.22
N ILE A 4 5.18 2.57 9.03
CA ILE A 4 5.12 1.14 9.37
C ILE A 4 4.68 0.34 8.15
N ALA A 5 3.72 0.86 7.38
CA ALA A 5 3.21 0.20 6.19
C ALA A 5 4.27 0.00 5.10
N VAL A 6 5.23 0.92 4.99
CA VAL A 6 6.33 0.81 4.01
C VAL A 6 7.54 0.01 4.52
N LYS A 7 7.69 -0.15 5.84
CA LYS A 7 8.85 -0.81 6.46
C LYS A 7 9.10 -2.23 5.92
N GLY A 8 8.04 -2.95 5.58
CA GLY A 8 8.15 -4.29 4.99
C GLY A 8 8.98 -4.31 3.70
N HIS A 9 8.91 -3.24 2.89
CA HIS A 9 9.72 -3.14 1.68
C HIS A 9 11.22 -3.03 1.99
N ASP A 10 11.60 -2.27 3.01
CA ASP A 10 12.99 -2.13 3.45
C ASP A 10 13.52 -3.47 4.00
N GLU A 11 12.71 -4.17 4.80
CA GLU A 11 13.08 -5.47 5.37
C GLU A 11 13.24 -6.56 4.29
N THR A 12 12.42 -6.53 3.24
CA THR A 12 12.58 -7.42 2.07
C THR A 12 13.80 -7.03 1.24
N ALA A 13 13.98 -5.75 0.94
CA ALA A 13 15.13 -5.25 0.18
C ALA A 13 16.48 -5.55 0.86
N ALA A 14 16.52 -5.58 2.20
CA ALA A 14 17.71 -5.97 2.95
C ALA A 14 18.13 -7.44 2.75
N LYS A 15 17.19 -8.31 2.35
CA LYS A 15 17.38 -9.77 2.22
C LYS A 15 17.40 -10.24 0.77
N ASP A 16 16.78 -9.49 -0.14
CA ASP A 16 16.64 -9.82 -1.54
C ASP A 16 17.21 -8.68 -2.43
N PRO A 17 18.42 -8.87 -3.00
CA PRO A 17 19.04 -7.89 -3.88
C PRO A 17 18.21 -7.55 -5.13
N ALA A 18 17.48 -8.52 -5.70
CA ALA A 18 16.64 -8.29 -6.88
C ALA A 18 15.43 -7.43 -6.51
N TYR A 19 14.85 -7.66 -5.33
CA TYR A 19 13.79 -6.83 -4.80
C TYR A 19 14.28 -5.40 -4.50
N LYS A 20 15.46 -5.26 -3.91
CA LYS A 20 16.08 -3.95 -3.70
C LYS A 20 16.24 -3.18 -5.01
N GLU A 21 16.78 -3.85 -6.02
CA GLU A 21 16.97 -3.25 -7.35
C GLU A 21 15.63 -2.85 -7.98
N LEU A 22 14.58 -3.68 -7.83
CA LEU A 22 13.22 -3.35 -8.28
C LEU A 22 12.70 -2.05 -7.65
N ILE A 23 12.86 -1.88 -6.34
CA ILE A 23 12.41 -0.69 -5.62
C ILE A 23 13.24 0.53 -6.01
N GLU A 24 14.56 0.44 -5.96
CA GLU A 24 15.46 1.58 -6.26
C GLU A 24 15.28 2.06 -7.71
N LYS A 25 15.20 1.14 -8.68
CA LYS A 25 14.96 1.52 -10.08
C LYS A 25 13.57 2.09 -10.29
N GLY A 26 12.55 1.56 -9.61
CA GLY A 26 11.19 2.06 -9.70
C GLY A 26 11.04 3.49 -9.16
N VAL A 27 11.68 3.77 -8.01
CA VAL A 27 11.74 5.15 -7.46
C VAL A 27 12.49 6.08 -8.40
N ALA A 28 13.65 5.64 -8.92
CA ALA A 28 14.42 6.45 -9.85
C ALA A 28 13.68 6.75 -11.17
N ASP A 29 12.94 5.78 -11.72
CA ASP A 29 12.10 5.97 -12.90
C ASP A 29 10.95 6.94 -12.62
N LEU A 30 10.28 6.79 -11.47
CA LEU A 30 9.20 7.70 -11.06
C LEU A 30 9.70 9.14 -10.89
N ASP A 31 10.85 9.34 -10.23
CA ASP A 31 11.47 10.66 -10.08
C ASP A 31 11.89 11.24 -11.44
N LYS A 32 12.45 10.41 -12.33
CA LYS A 32 12.82 10.82 -13.68
C LYS A 32 11.59 11.29 -14.48
N LYS A 33 10.47 10.56 -14.39
CA LYS A 33 9.21 10.95 -15.06
C LYS A 33 8.60 12.23 -14.48
N ALA A 34 8.75 12.45 -13.17
CA ALA A 34 8.29 13.67 -12.50
C ALA A 34 9.13 14.91 -12.85
N GLY A 35 10.36 14.73 -13.34
CA GLY A 35 11.23 15.81 -13.78
C GLY A 35 11.97 16.50 -12.63
N LYS A 36 12.21 17.81 -12.78
CA LYS A 36 13.07 18.56 -11.84
C LYS A 36 12.47 18.54 -10.42
N GLY A 37 13.21 17.97 -9.47
CA GLY A 37 12.80 17.85 -8.07
C GLY A 37 12.11 16.52 -7.74
N GLY A 38 11.94 15.64 -8.72
CA GLY A 38 11.37 14.30 -8.52
C GLY A 38 9.89 14.32 -8.14
N TYR A 39 9.37 13.13 -7.84
CA TYR A 39 7.95 12.91 -7.55
C TYR A 39 7.48 13.76 -6.36
N ARG A 40 8.35 13.95 -5.37
CA ARG A 40 8.07 14.74 -4.15
C ARG A 40 7.91 16.23 -4.41
N ALA A 41 8.42 16.75 -5.52
CA ALA A 41 8.29 18.17 -5.88
C ALA A 41 7.03 18.47 -6.71
N LEU A 42 6.25 17.45 -7.09
CA LEU A 42 4.96 17.66 -7.75
C LEU A 42 3.98 18.32 -6.77
N GLY A 43 3.55 19.54 -7.10
CA GLY A 43 2.70 20.35 -6.23
C GLY A 43 1.27 19.84 -6.15
N TRP A 44 0.62 19.66 -7.31
CA TRP A 44 -0.80 19.31 -7.39
C TRP A 44 -1.04 17.80 -7.29
N GLU A 45 -2.15 17.42 -6.67
CA GLU A 45 -2.51 16.00 -6.49
C GLU A 45 -2.81 15.33 -7.83
N GLU A 46 -3.47 16.04 -8.73
CA GLU A 46 -3.82 15.53 -10.06
C GLU A 46 -2.58 15.15 -10.87
N GLN A 47 -1.50 15.91 -10.72
CA GLN A 47 -0.21 15.62 -11.37
C GLN A 47 0.43 14.35 -10.79
N ARG A 48 0.42 14.22 -9.46
CA ARG A 48 0.90 13.01 -8.77
C ARG A 48 0.12 11.78 -9.21
N VAL A 49 -1.22 11.87 -9.19
CA VAL A 49 -2.12 10.78 -9.57
C VAL A 49 -1.96 10.40 -11.04
N ALA A 50 -1.87 11.37 -11.95
CA ALA A 50 -1.65 11.09 -13.37
C ALA A 50 -0.38 10.28 -13.58
N LEU A 51 0.72 10.67 -12.92
CA LEU A 51 1.99 9.97 -13.05
C LEU A 51 1.98 8.58 -12.41
N LEU A 52 1.30 8.41 -11.27
CA LEU A 52 1.10 7.08 -10.67
C LEU A 52 0.28 6.15 -11.57
N LYS A 53 -0.74 6.68 -12.27
CA LYS A 53 -1.53 5.92 -13.25
C LYS A 53 -0.68 5.44 -14.42
N GLU A 54 0.28 6.24 -14.88
CA GLU A 54 1.20 5.82 -15.96
C GLU A 54 2.05 4.62 -15.56
N VAL A 55 2.47 4.53 -14.29
CA VAL A 55 3.31 3.44 -13.79
C VAL A 55 2.51 2.31 -13.13
N GLU A 56 1.17 2.39 -13.10
CA GLU A 56 0.34 1.51 -12.27
C GLU A 56 0.53 0.02 -12.61
N LYS A 57 0.82 -0.29 -13.88
CA LYS A 57 1.00 -1.66 -14.37
C LYS A 57 2.42 -2.19 -14.22
N THR A 58 3.35 -1.35 -13.73
CA THR A 58 4.74 -1.75 -13.56
C THR A 58 4.90 -2.71 -12.38
N PRO A 59 5.89 -3.62 -12.42
CA PRO A 59 6.19 -4.49 -11.28
C PRO A 59 6.49 -3.70 -9.99
N PHE A 60 7.14 -2.54 -10.11
CA PHE A 60 7.42 -1.65 -8.98
C PHE A 60 6.12 -1.18 -8.29
N PHE A 61 5.19 -0.61 -9.06
CA PHE A 61 3.94 -0.10 -8.49
C PHE A 61 3.11 -1.23 -7.87
N GLN A 62 3.01 -2.37 -8.55
CA GLN A 62 2.28 -3.53 -8.04
C GLN A 62 2.90 -4.09 -6.75
N ALA A 63 4.23 -4.13 -6.65
CA ALA A 63 4.92 -4.56 -5.43
C ALA A 63 4.61 -3.62 -4.25
N VAL A 64 4.72 -2.30 -4.45
CA VAL A 64 4.42 -1.30 -3.41
C VAL A 64 2.95 -1.36 -3.00
N ARG A 65 2.03 -1.39 -3.97
CA ARG A 65 0.59 -1.52 -3.70
C ARG A 65 0.27 -2.79 -2.92
N GLY A 66 0.79 -3.94 -3.33
CA GLY A 66 0.55 -5.22 -2.68
C GLY A 66 1.07 -5.26 -1.24
N GLY A 67 2.29 -4.75 -1.03
CA GLY A 67 2.88 -4.64 0.31
C GLY A 67 2.07 -3.73 1.23
N LEU A 68 1.64 -2.57 0.74
CA LEU A 68 0.84 -1.61 1.50
C LEU A 68 -0.53 -2.16 1.91
N VAL A 69 -1.22 -2.91 1.03
CA VAL A 69 -2.50 -3.54 1.39
C VAL A 69 -2.29 -4.46 2.60
N VAL A 70 -1.34 -5.38 2.51
CA VAL A 70 -1.07 -6.34 3.60
C VAL A 70 -0.63 -5.63 4.88
N SER A 71 0.28 -4.67 4.79
CA SER A 71 0.86 -4.01 5.96
C SER A 71 -0.10 -3.02 6.63
N LEU A 72 -1.03 -2.40 5.91
CA LEU A 72 -2.08 -1.55 6.50
C LEU A 72 -3.11 -2.38 7.26
N TYR A 73 -3.57 -3.50 6.70
CA TYR A 73 -4.53 -4.38 7.38
C TYR A 73 -3.92 -5.13 8.56
N ASN A 74 -2.60 -5.32 8.60
CA ASN A 74 -1.90 -5.93 9.74
C ASN A 74 -1.59 -4.95 10.89
N GLN A 75 -1.95 -3.67 10.78
CA GLN A 75 -1.82 -2.70 11.86
C GLN A 75 -3.14 -2.54 12.61
N LYS A 76 -3.28 -3.23 13.76
CA LYS A 76 -4.50 -3.23 14.58
C LYS A 76 -4.92 -1.83 15.02
N GLU A 77 -3.96 -0.93 15.18
CA GLU A 77 -4.16 0.46 15.56
C GLU A 77 -4.88 1.29 14.48
N VAL A 78 -4.89 0.83 13.22
CA VAL A 78 -5.57 1.52 12.12
C VAL A 78 -7.01 1.00 11.93
N TRP A 79 -7.35 -0.15 12.51
CA TRP A 79 -8.67 -0.75 12.37
C TRP A 79 -9.82 0.18 12.79
N PRO A 80 -9.76 0.92 13.92
CA PRO A 80 -10.81 1.87 14.29
C PRO A 80 -10.97 3.03 13.29
N ILE A 81 -9.90 3.41 12.58
CA ILE A 81 -9.91 4.49 11.59
C ILE A 81 -10.63 4.04 10.32
N PHE A 82 -10.50 2.76 9.95
CA PHE A 82 -11.17 2.19 8.78
C PHE A 82 -12.58 1.64 9.06
N GLY A 83 -13.05 1.71 10.32
CA GLY A 83 -14.29 1.04 10.73
C GLY A 83 -14.19 -0.49 10.65
N TYR A 84 -12.97 -1.05 10.66
CA TYR A 84 -12.75 -2.49 10.65
C TYR A 84 -12.86 -3.04 12.07
N GLU A 85 -13.81 -3.95 12.32
CA GLU A 85 -14.09 -4.47 13.68
C GLU A 85 -13.10 -5.55 14.15
N GLY A 86 -12.08 -5.83 13.35
CA GLY A 86 -11.00 -6.77 13.66
C GLY A 86 -11.20 -8.19 13.14
N GLU A 87 -10.21 -9.04 13.42
CA GLU A 87 -10.18 -10.42 12.95
C GLU A 87 -11.34 -11.26 13.51
N SER A 88 -12.11 -11.92 12.65
CA SER A 88 -13.21 -12.79 13.09
C SER A 88 -12.74 -14.15 13.61
N PHE A 89 -11.52 -14.58 13.23
CA PHE A 89 -10.99 -15.90 13.57
C PHE A 89 -10.88 -16.11 15.09
N SER A 90 -10.34 -15.14 15.82
CA SER A 90 -10.28 -15.20 17.30
C SER A 90 -11.63 -14.99 17.99
N LYS A 91 -12.68 -14.68 17.21
CA LYS A 91 -14.05 -14.42 17.66
C LYS A 91 -15.05 -15.49 17.18
N GLY A 92 -14.57 -16.61 16.62
CA GLY A 92 -15.44 -17.71 16.19
C GLY A 92 -16.11 -17.53 14.82
N GLY A 93 -15.60 -16.62 13.97
CA GLY A 93 -16.14 -16.33 12.64
C GLY A 93 -17.21 -15.23 12.63
N TYR A 94 -17.74 -14.91 11.44
CA TYR A 94 -18.76 -13.88 11.26
C TYR A 94 -20.20 -14.41 11.34
N ILE A 95 -20.40 -15.73 11.39
CA ILE A 95 -21.72 -16.39 11.34
C ILE A 95 -22.69 -15.86 12.41
N ALA A 96 -22.20 -15.52 13.61
CA ALA A 96 -23.02 -14.99 14.71
C ALA A 96 -22.79 -13.48 14.99
N ARG A 97 -22.22 -12.74 14.02
CA ARG A 97 -21.85 -11.31 14.17
C ARG A 97 -22.34 -10.45 13.00
N GLY A 98 -23.61 -10.61 12.62
CA GLY A 98 -24.28 -9.72 11.66
C GLY A 98 -23.92 -9.96 10.20
N PHE A 99 -23.39 -11.14 9.85
CA PHE A 99 -23.23 -11.54 8.45
C PHE A 99 -24.57 -11.57 7.68
N ASP A 100 -25.68 -11.81 8.40
CA ASP A 100 -27.05 -11.80 7.86
C ASP A 100 -27.76 -10.44 8.01
N ASP A 101 -27.12 -9.43 8.62
CA ASP A 101 -27.69 -8.08 8.83
C ASP A 101 -27.33 -7.13 7.67
N ILE A 102 -27.30 -7.63 6.45
CA ILE A 102 -26.91 -6.88 5.25
C ILE A 102 -28.16 -6.33 4.54
N GLU A 103 -28.44 -5.03 4.69
CA GLU A 103 -29.58 -4.35 4.04
C GLU A 103 -29.41 -4.09 2.52
N TRP A 104 -28.26 -4.44 1.91
CA TRP A 104 -27.94 -4.05 0.52
C TRP A 104 -27.98 -5.18 -0.52
N LEU A 105 -28.69 -6.28 -0.24
CA LEU A 105 -29.10 -7.23 -1.28
C LEU A 105 -30.53 -6.96 -1.77
#